data_AF-A0A0M3DL00-F1
#
_entry.id   AF-A0A0M3DL00-F1
#
_cell.length_a   1.000
_cell.length_b   1.000
_cell.length_c   1.000
_cell.angle_alpha   90.00
_cell.angle_beta   90.00
_cell.angle_gamma   90.00
#
_symmetry.space_group_name_H-M   'P 1'
#
loop_
_entity.id
_entity.type
_entity.pdbx_description
1 polymer ?
#
loop_
_entity_poly.entity_id
_entity_poly.type
_entity_poly.pdbx_seq_one_letter_code
_entity_poly.pdbx_strand_id
1 'polypeptide(L)'
;MKKSLLISTMLIVILMFSGCSMKSEKKVDKATQQKNMTKIQNDVSEVMGKNYEYVMDNIGDPYMTTYYINTDKYGEYENLDKEGILKNLNIEMVYPKDGYESSALYVDISKDKVVNVESDEFVGMSSGFEDLPKEAKSANVIIEFYNDQAFIDASKVDFKSIKTYIGKNIDELIRDTSLDMPNAVAYSKNKEKMINYYILEIKNNKTTFVVSVTEDKGKILDITQVSDASLIKELINMSN
;
A
#
# COMPACT_ATOMS: atom_id res chain seq x y z
N MET A 1 -5.06 -1.53 -23.79
CA MET A 1 -3.63 -1.17 -23.86
C MET A 1 -3.31 0.17 -23.16
N LYS A 2 -4.06 1.26 -23.39
CA LYS A 2 -3.88 2.54 -22.66
C LYS A 2 -4.35 2.49 -21.20
N LYS A 3 -5.62 2.08 -20.96
CA LYS A 3 -6.19 1.86 -19.61
C LYS A 3 -5.25 1.02 -18.75
N SER A 4 -4.78 -0.06 -19.35
CA SER A 4 -3.96 -1.09 -18.73
C SER A 4 -2.57 -0.56 -18.33
N LEU A 5 -1.88 0.22 -19.17
CA LEU A 5 -0.60 0.87 -18.83
C LEU A 5 -0.71 1.89 -17.69
N LEU A 6 -1.88 2.50 -17.54
CA LEU A 6 -2.10 3.54 -16.55
C LEU A 6 -2.35 2.99 -15.14
N ILE A 7 -3.16 1.93 -15.00
CA ILE A 7 -3.34 1.13 -13.75
C ILE A 7 -1.98 0.86 -13.10
N SER A 8 -1.09 0.48 -13.96
CA SER A 8 0.20 -0.03 -13.66
C SER A 8 1.19 1.05 -13.29
N THR A 9 1.16 2.16 -14.03
CA THR A 9 1.91 3.36 -13.67
C THR A 9 1.43 3.88 -12.32
N MET A 10 0.13 3.86 -12.06
CA MET A 10 -0.45 4.16 -10.74
C MET A 10 0.12 3.26 -9.64
N LEU A 11 0.23 1.95 -9.85
CA LEU A 11 0.80 1.08 -8.83
C LEU A 11 2.30 1.20 -8.66
N ILE A 12 3.05 1.39 -9.76
CA ILE A 12 4.48 1.67 -9.68
C ILE A 12 4.67 2.94 -8.85
N VAL A 13 3.87 3.97 -9.10
CA VAL A 13 3.87 5.21 -8.33
C VAL A 13 3.52 4.92 -6.87
N ILE A 14 2.48 4.13 -6.58
CA ILE A 14 2.15 3.75 -5.21
C ILE A 14 3.32 3.02 -4.54
N LEU A 15 3.85 1.95 -5.11
CA LEU A 15 4.97 1.18 -4.53
C LEU A 15 6.25 2.01 -4.43
N MET A 16 6.51 2.89 -5.40
CA MET A 16 7.65 3.79 -5.38
C MET A 16 7.47 4.93 -4.41
N PHE A 17 6.28 5.51 -4.18
CA PHE A 17 6.07 6.71 -3.36
C PHE A 17 5.67 6.40 -1.92
N SER A 18 4.84 5.37 -1.69
CA SER A 18 4.73 4.75 -0.36
C SER A 18 6.09 4.21 0.07
N GLY A 19 6.89 3.76 -0.90
CA GLY A 19 8.28 3.36 -0.71
C GLY A 19 9.33 4.48 -0.87
N CYS A 20 9.05 5.70 -1.34
CA CYS A 20 10.09 6.73 -1.62
C CYS A 20 10.32 7.65 -0.42
N SER A 21 9.72 7.33 0.73
CA SER A 21 10.36 7.58 2.02
C SER A 21 11.47 6.56 2.32
N MET A 22 11.90 5.71 1.36
CA MET A 22 13.09 4.86 1.38
C MET A 22 14.33 5.66 1.85
N LYS A 23 14.46 5.79 3.17
CA LYS A 23 15.55 6.39 3.93
C LYS A 23 15.88 7.86 3.60
N SER A 24 14.91 8.72 3.32
CA SER A 24 15.02 10.06 3.93
C SER A 24 14.72 9.85 5.41
N GLU A 25 15.58 10.30 6.30
CA GLU A 25 15.40 10.24 7.76
C GLU A 25 13.92 10.35 8.14
N LYS A 26 13.41 9.44 9.01
CA LYS A 26 12.04 9.55 9.54
C LYS A 26 11.81 11.00 9.92
N LYS A 27 10.97 11.71 9.17
CA LYS A 27 10.80 13.17 9.35
C LYS A 27 10.31 13.49 10.76
N VAL A 28 9.60 12.53 11.36
CA VAL A 28 9.02 12.58 12.69
C VAL A 28 9.38 11.30 13.44
N ASP A 29 9.98 11.42 14.64
CA ASP A 29 10.23 10.26 15.50
C ASP A 29 8.93 9.73 16.15
N LYS A 30 8.94 8.50 16.67
CA LYS A 30 7.74 7.87 17.25
C LYS A 30 7.11 8.68 18.39
N ALA A 31 7.91 9.28 19.27
CA ALA A 31 7.37 10.05 20.38
C ALA A 31 6.67 11.33 19.89
N THR A 32 7.27 11.99 18.90
CA THR A 32 6.67 13.16 18.24
C THR A 32 5.41 12.79 17.47
N GLN A 33 5.41 11.65 16.77
CA GLN A 33 4.21 11.12 16.09
C GLN A 33 3.06 10.92 17.09
N GLN A 34 3.29 10.21 18.19
CA GLN A 34 2.24 9.97 19.21
C GLN A 34 1.70 11.26 19.82
N LYS A 35 2.58 12.25 20.07
CA LYS A 35 2.18 13.58 20.53
C LYS A 35 1.28 14.29 19.52
N ASN A 36 1.65 14.27 18.25
CA ASN A 36 0.91 14.95 17.19
C ASN A 36 -0.42 14.26 16.89
N MET A 37 -0.47 12.92 16.93
CA MET A 37 -1.72 12.16 16.87
C MET A 37 -2.67 12.54 18.01
N THR A 38 -2.17 12.63 19.25
CA THR A 38 -2.98 13.04 20.41
C THR A 38 -3.53 14.47 20.23
N LYS A 39 -2.72 15.36 19.66
CA LYS A 39 -3.13 16.74 19.36
C LYS A 39 -4.28 16.78 18.35
N ILE A 40 -4.15 16.03 17.25
CA ILE A 40 -5.18 15.93 16.19
C ILE A 40 -6.46 15.28 16.72
N GLN A 41 -6.36 14.32 17.63
CA GLN A 41 -7.54 13.70 18.25
C GLN A 41 -8.35 14.69 19.10
N ASN A 42 -7.65 15.60 19.78
CA ASN A 42 -8.31 16.64 20.56
C ASN A 42 -8.88 17.76 19.67
N ASP A 43 -8.25 18.02 18.52
CA ASP A 43 -8.69 19.01 17.54
C ASP A 43 -8.39 18.56 16.11
N VAL A 44 -9.38 17.96 15.45
CA VAL A 44 -9.24 17.48 14.07
C VAL A 44 -8.99 18.63 13.08
N SER A 45 -9.39 19.87 13.43
CA SER A 45 -9.25 21.03 12.55
C SER A 45 -7.80 21.38 12.23
N GLU A 46 -6.85 20.87 13.03
CA GLU A 46 -5.42 21.05 12.78
C GLU A 46 -4.95 20.44 11.45
N VAL A 47 -5.61 19.35 11.02
CA VAL A 47 -5.21 18.59 9.84
C VAL A 47 -6.28 18.56 8.74
N MET A 48 -7.55 18.82 9.08
CA MET A 48 -8.63 18.91 8.08
C MET A 48 -8.30 19.91 6.95
N GLY A 49 -8.50 19.48 5.70
CA GLY A 49 -8.21 20.28 4.49
C GLY A 49 -6.72 20.51 4.19
N LYS A 50 -5.81 19.97 5.00
CA LYS A 50 -4.37 19.94 4.69
C LYS A 50 -4.07 18.87 3.65
N ASN A 51 -2.91 18.99 3.00
CA ASN A 51 -2.51 18.07 1.93
C ASN A 51 -1.72 16.87 2.47
N TYR A 52 -1.48 15.87 1.61
CA TYR A 52 -0.73 14.66 1.95
C TYR A 52 0.64 14.99 2.57
N GLU A 53 1.38 15.91 1.96
CA GLU A 53 2.71 16.29 2.43
C GLU A 53 2.67 16.89 3.84
N TYR A 54 1.70 17.75 4.15
CA TYR A 54 1.53 18.26 5.50
C TYR A 54 1.26 17.15 6.51
N VAL A 55 0.44 16.15 6.17
CA VAL A 55 0.17 15.00 7.04
C VAL A 55 1.46 14.23 7.32
N MET A 56 2.23 13.90 6.28
CA MET A 56 3.50 13.19 6.42
C MET A 56 4.54 14.00 7.23
N ASP A 57 4.61 15.32 7.03
CA ASP A 57 5.57 16.19 7.72
C ASP A 57 5.22 16.44 9.19
N ASN A 58 3.93 16.37 9.55
CA ASN A 58 3.47 16.64 10.91
C ASN A 58 3.20 15.38 11.72
N ILE A 59 2.67 14.31 11.12
CA ILE A 59 2.38 13.06 11.83
C ILE A 59 3.51 12.04 11.65
N GLY A 60 4.17 12.04 10.49
CA GLY A 60 5.19 11.05 10.13
C GLY A 60 4.62 9.92 9.27
N ASP A 61 5.36 8.83 9.18
CA ASP A 61 4.96 7.67 8.38
C ASP A 61 3.81 6.91 9.07
N PRO A 62 2.70 6.63 8.38
CA PRO A 62 1.63 5.78 8.90
C PRO A 62 2.07 4.33 8.96
N TYR A 63 1.46 3.52 9.84
CA TYR A 63 1.66 2.07 9.84
C TYR A 63 1.22 1.45 8.51
N MET A 64 0.06 1.85 8.02
CA MET A 64 -0.55 1.37 6.79
C MET A 64 -1.10 2.54 5.97
N THR A 65 -0.98 2.42 4.64
CA THR A 65 -1.63 3.32 3.68
C THR A 65 -2.48 2.49 2.73
N THR A 66 -3.79 2.76 2.71
CA THR A 66 -4.76 2.11 1.84
C THR A 66 -5.06 3.02 0.66
N TYR A 67 -4.90 2.52 -0.56
CA TYR A 67 -5.23 3.22 -1.79
C TYR A 67 -6.51 2.62 -2.40
N TYR A 68 -7.54 3.44 -2.54
CA TYR A 68 -8.81 3.04 -3.13
C TYR A 68 -8.87 3.47 -4.59
N ILE A 69 -8.91 2.48 -5.48
CA ILE A 69 -8.85 2.74 -6.92
C ILE A 69 -10.16 2.34 -7.58
N ASN A 70 -10.74 3.29 -8.32
CA ASN A 70 -11.79 3.01 -9.28
C ASN A 70 -11.17 2.82 -10.66
N THR A 71 -11.07 1.56 -11.09
CA THR A 71 -10.47 1.23 -12.37
C THR A 71 -11.29 1.67 -13.57
N ASP A 72 -12.57 1.98 -13.42
CA ASP A 72 -13.41 2.46 -14.52
C ASP A 72 -13.18 3.94 -14.82
N LYS A 73 -12.58 4.67 -13.87
CA LYS A 73 -12.25 6.10 -14.01
C LYS A 73 -10.81 6.38 -14.42
N TYR A 74 -10.08 5.38 -14.91
CA TYR A 74 -8.66 5.57 -15.26
C TYR A 74 -8.38 6.66 -16.30
N GLY A 75 -9.35 6.97 -17.18
CA GLY A 75 -9.22 8.07 -18.13
C GLY A 75 -8.97 9.43 -17.46
N GLU A 76 -9.38 9.61 -16.21
CA GLU A 76 -9.15 10.83 -15.44
C GLU A 76 -7.66 11.07 -15.12
N TYR A 77 -6.83 10.02 -15.18
CA TYR A 77 -5.39 10.11 -14.89
C TYR A 77 -4.50 10.08 -16.14
N GLU A 78 -5.04 9.91 -17.37
CA GLU A 78 -4.26 9.63 -18.59
C GLU A 78 -3.16 10.65 -18.90
N ASN A 79 -3.37 11.90 -18.49
CA ASN A 79 -2.45 13.00 -18.74
C ASN A 79 -1.76 13.52 -17.47
N LEU A 80 -1.91 12.82 -16.34
CA LEU A 80 -1.28 13.19 -15.09
C LEU A 80 0.11 12.57 -15.00
N ASP A 81 1.04 13.32 -14.44
CA ASP A 81 2.31 12.76 -13.98
C ASP A 81 2.12 11.97 -12.69
N LYS A 82 3.22 11.45 -12.14
CA LYS A 82 3.21 10.64 -10.93
C LYS A 82 2.59 11.37 -9.73
N GLU A 83 2.88 12.66 -9.58
CA GLU A 83 2.38 13.48 -8.49
C GLU A 83 0.89 13.78 -8.67
N GLY A 84 0.48 14.13 -9.89
CA GLY A 84 -0.91 14.34 -10.25
C GLY A 84 -1.76 13.09 -10.01
N ILE A 85 -1.22 11.90 -10.31
CA ILE A 85 -1.86 10.62 -10.00
C ILE A 85 -2.13 10.49 -8.50
N LEU A 86 -1.10 10.62 -7.66
CA LEU A 86 -1.23 10.45 -6.21
C LEU A 86 -2.22 11.46 -5.61
N LYS A 87 -2.15 12.71 -6.08
CA LYS A 87 -3.05 13.77 -5.65
C LYS A 87 -4.50 13.51 -5.99
N ASN A 88 -4.81 12.67 -6.98
CA ASN A 88 -6.18 12.35 -7.36
C ASN A 88 -6.68 11.01 -6.80
N LEU A 89 -5.82 10.25 -6.11
CA LEU A 89 -6.23 9.04 -5.42
C LEU A 89 -6.99 9.35 -4.13
N ASN A 90 -7.89 8.43 -3.75
CA ASN A 90 -8.41 8.37 -2.39
C ASN A 90 -7.49 7.47 -1.57
N ILE A 91 -7.07 7.97 -0.42
CA ILE A 91 -6.06 7.36 0.44
C ILE A 91 -6.59 7.37 1.87
N GLU A 92 -6.44 6.26 2.58
CA GLU A 92 -6.60 6.20 4.04
C GLU A 92 -5.22 5.93 4.64
N MET A 93 -4.87 6.68 5.69
CA MET A 93 -3.65 6.49 6.46
C MET A 93 -3.99 6.08 7.89
N VAL A 94 -3.33 5.03 8.38
CA VAL A 94 -3.57 4.47 9.70
C VAL A 94 -2.36 4.68 10.60
N TYR A 95 -2.58 5.30 11.76
CA TYR A 95 -1.56 5.56 12.77
C TYR A 95 -1.95 4.89 14.10
N PRO A 96 -1.31 3.79 14.50
CA PRO A 96 -1.57 3.11 15.76
C PRO A 96 -1.11 3.93 16.97
N LYS A 97 -1.90 3.94 18.05
CA LYS A 97 -1.49 4.57 19.31
C LYS A 97 -0.55 3.65 20.10
N ASP A 98 0.45 4.24 20.75
CA ASP A 98 1.30 3.52 21.71
C ASP A 98 0.56 3.28 23.04
N GLY A 99 0.78 2.11 23.64
CA GLY A 99 0.53 1.90 25.08
C GLY A 99 -0.86 1.47 25.52
N TYR A 100 -1.84 1.34 24.63
CA TYR A 100 -3.09 0.60 24.92
C TYR A 100 -3.57 -0.09 23.64
N GLU A 101 -3.67 -1.42 23.71
CA GLU A 101 -4.32 -2.23 22.69
C GLU A 101 -5.72 -1.70 22.45
N SER A 102 -5.95 -1.20 21.24
CA SER A 102 -7.20 -1.28 20.49
C SER A 102 -7.50 -0.04 19.65
N SER A 103 -6.70 1.04 19.54
CA SER A 103 -7.12 2.15 18.66
C SER A 103 -6.04 2.80 17.80
N ALA A 104 -6.47 3.32 16.66
CA ALA A 104 -5.66 4.05 15.70
C ALA A 104 -6.33 5.38 15.32
N LEU A 105 -5.53 6.32 14.81
CA LEU A 105 -6.03 7.48 14.09
C LEU A 105 -6.08 7.13 12.60
N TYR A 106 -7.26 7.27 12.02
CA TYR A 106 -7.52 7.10 10.59
C TYR A 106 -7.62 8.49 9.96
N VAL A 107 -6.92 8.71 8.86
CA VAL A 107 -6.88 9.98 8.13
C VAL A 107 -7.19 9.70 6.67
N ASP A 108 -8.36 10.16 6.21
CA ASP A 108 -8.77 10.03 4.82
C ASP A 108 -8.38 11.26 4.02
N ILE A 109 -7.71 11.03 2.90
CA ILE A 109 -7.29 12.02 1.94
C ILE A 109 -7.99 11.76 0.62
N SER A 110 -8.67 12.79 0.10
CA SER A 110 -9.25 12.78 -1.24
C SER A 110 -8.84 14.06 -1.96
N LYS A 111 -8.39 13.93 -3.21
CA LYS A 111 -7.93 15.07 -4.02
C LYS A 111 -6.84 15.90 -3.31
N ASP A 112 -5.88 15.23 -2.67
CA ASP A 112 -4.79 15.83 -1.90
C ASP A 112 -5.28 16.73 -0.75
N LYS A 113 -6.42 16.38 -0.16
CA LYS A 113 -7.00 17.08 0.98
C LYS A 113 -7.50 16.08 2.01
N VAL A 114 -7.18 16.32 3.28
CA VAL A 114 -7.80 15.57 4.38
C VAL A 114 -9.29 15.91 4.43
N VAL A 115 -10.12 14.89 4.26
CA VAL A 115 -11.58 14.97 4.20
C VAL A 115 -12.27 14.33 5.40
N ASN A 116 -11.57 13.44 6.11
CA ASN A 116 -12.06 12.82 7.34
C ASN A 116 -10.89 12.47 8.26
N VAL A 117 -11.14 12.52 9.56
CA VAL A 117 -10.21 12.09 10.61
C VAL A 117 -11.03 11.45 11.72
N GLU A 118 -10.72 10.22 12.05
CA GLU A 118 -11.43 9.47 13.09
C GLU A 118 -10.48 8.64 13.95
N SER A 119 -10.93 8.30 15.14
CA SER A 119 -10.24 7.35 16.01
C SER A 119 -11.15 6.20 16.27
N ASP A 120 -10.70 5.01 15.88
CA ASP A 120 -11.47 3.77 16.01
C ASP A 120 -10.54 2.59 16.30
N GLU A 121 -11.11 1.39 16.36
CA GLU A 121 -10.41 0.18 16.71
C GLU A 121 -9.23 -0.08 15.77
N PHE A 122 -8.05 -0.41 16.31
CA PHE A 122 -6.90 -0.83 15.50
C PHE A 122 -6.92 -2.33 15.29
N VAL A 123 -7.27 -2.75 14.07
CA VAL A 123 -7.38 -4.17 13.69
C VAL A 123 -6.22 -4.67 12.81
N GLY A 124 -5.21 -3.82 12.56
CA GLY A 124 -3.99 -4.19 11.82
C GLY A 124 -4.13 -4.39 10.31
N MET A 125 -5.35 -4.32 9.77
CA MET A 125 -5.68 -4.48 8.36
C MET A 125 -6.80 -3.50 7.98
N SER A 126 -7.02 -3.27 6.68
CA SER A 126 -8.15 -2.43 6.24
C SER A 126 -9.48 -3.17 6.40
N SER A 127 -10.55 -2.42 6.66
CA SER A 127 -11.95 -2.90 6.55
C SER A 127 -12.31 -3.35 5.12
N GLY A 128 -11.46 -3.06 4.13
CA GLY A 128 -11.62 -3.49 2.75
C GLY A 128 -12.85 -2.88 2.09
N PHE A 129 -13.59 -3.67 1.32
CA PHE A 129 -14.77 -3.20 0.57
C PHE A 129 -16.06 -3.13 1.41
N GLU A 130 -16.04 -3.62 2.64
CA GLU A 130 -17.23 -3.64 3.51
C GLU A 130 -17.51 -2.26 4.11
N ASP A 131 -16.46 -1.49 4.36
CA ASP A 131 -16.55 -0.16 4.94
C ASP A 131 -15.60 0.81 4.23
N LEU A 132 -16.02 1.24 3.03
CA LEU A 132 -15.24 2.18 2.23
C LEU A 132 -15.49 3.63 2.72
N PRO A 133 -14.44 4.47 2.77
CA PRO A 133 -14.60 5.91 2.93
C PRO A 133 -15.58 6.46 1.90
N LYS A 134 -16.32 7.51 2.29
CA LYS A 134 -17.40 8.08 1.47
C LYS A 134 -16.94 8.47 0.07
N GLU A 135 -15.75 9.05 -0.04
CA GLU A 135 -15.11 9.50 -1.27
C GLU A 135 -14.61 8.32 -2.13
N ALA A 136 -14.40 7.16 -1.50
CA ALA A 136 -13.87 5.93 -2.09
C ALA A 136 -14.93 4.89 -2.49
N LYS A 137 -16.23 5.14 -2.26
CA LYS A 137 -17.32 4.17 -2.53
C LYS A 137 -17.37 3.56 -3.93
N SER A 138 -16.77 4.24 -4.92
CA SER A 138 -16.70 3.74 -6.30
C SER A 138 -15.48 2.87 -6.60
N ALA A 139 -14.62 2.62 -5.61
CA ALA A 139 -13.45 1.78 -5.77
C ALA A 139 -13.85 0.34 -6.11
N ASN A 140 -13.02 -0.30 -6.94
CA ASN A 140 -13.15 -1.70 -7.32
C ASN A 140 -11.81 -2.46 -7.18
N VAL A 141 -10.73 -1.75 -6.83
CA VAL A 141 -9.44 -2.30 -6.39
C VAL A 141 -9.00 -1.56 -5.14
N ILE A 142 -8.49 -2.31 -4.16
CA ILE A 142 -7.81 -1.79 -2.97
C ILE A 142 -6.36 -2.25 -3.02
N ILE A 143 -5.45 -1.35 -2.66
CA ILE A 143 -4.05 -1.69 -2.39
C ILE A 143 -3.71 -1.21 -0.99
N GLU A 144 -3.33 -2.15 -0.14
CA GLU A 144 -2.82 -1.88 1.19
C GLU A 144 -1.30 -1.90 1.14
N PHE A 145 -0.65 -0.87 1.68
CA PHE A 145 0.79 -0.81 1.83
C PHE A 145 1.16 -0.69 3.30
N TYR A 146 1.99 -1.62 3.78
CA TYR A 146 2.43 -1.70 5.17
C TYR A 146 3.80 -1.03 5.31
N ASN A 147 3.83 0.24 5.72
CA ASN A 147 5.04 1.07 5.66
C ASN A 147 6.11 0.66 6.69
N ASP A 148 5.70 0.04 7.80
CA ASP A 148 6.63 -0.47 8.82
C ASP A 148 7.20 -1.86 8.45
N GLN A 149 6.72 -2.49 7.37
CA GLN A 149 7.20 -3.81 6.97
C GLN A 149 8.61 -3.74 6.40
N ALA A 150 9.52 -4.52 7.00
CA ALA A 150 10.92 -4.53 6.61
C ALA A 150 11.12 -5.06 5.18
N PHE A 151 12.13 -4.53 4.48
CA PHE A 151 12.54 -5.10 3.21
C PHE A 151 13.33 -6.38 3.41
N ILE A 152 13.12 -7.31 2.50
CA ILE A 152 13.75 -8.62 2.54
C ILE A 152 15.14 -8.49 1.91
N ASP A 153 16.14 -9.10 2.55
CA ASP A 153 17.47 -9.17 1.96
C ASP A 153 17.41 -10.03 0.70
N ALA A 154 17.69 -9.41 -0.45
CA ALA A 154 17.63 -10.04 -1.76
C ALA A 154 18.41 -11.36 -1.84
N SER A 155 19.53 -11.47 -1.11
CA SER A 155 20.35 -12.69 -1.12
C SER A 155 19.70 -13.88 -0.42
N LYS A 156 18.63 -13.65 0.37
CA LYS A 156 17.88 -14.70 1.07
C LYS A 156 16.77 -15.31 0.22
N VAL A 157 16.47 -14.72 -0.93
CA VAL A 157 15.39 -15.17 -1.81
C VAL A 157 15.98 -15.70 -3.10
N ASP A 158 15.96 -17.03 -3.26
CA ASP A 158 16.23 -17.66 -4.55
C ASP A 158 14.96 -17.64 -5.40
N PHE A 159 14.92 -16.71 -6.36
CA PHE A 159 13.78 -16.54 -7.24
C PHE A 159 13.43 -17.81 -8.05
N LYS A 160 14.44 -18.61 -8.43
CA LYS A 160 14.20 -19.86 -9.17
C LYS A 160 13.54 -20.91 -8.27
N SER A 161 13.93 -20.96 -6.99
CA SER A 161 13.34 -21.86 -6.00
C SER A 161 11.88 -21.50 -5.71
N ILE A 162 11.58 -20.21 -5.46
CA ILE A 162 10.21 -19.81 -5.12
C ILE A 162 9.22 -20.06 -6.27
N LYS A 163 9.65 -20.00 -7.53
CA LYS A 163 8.80 -20.35 -8.69
C LYS A 163 8.27 -21.78 -8.67
N THR A 164 8.91 -22.69 -7.93
CA THR A 164 8.41 -24.07 -7.79
C THR A 164 7.15 -24.19 -6.94
N TYR A 165 6.73 -23.08 -6.29
CA TYR A 165 5.48 -23.00 -5.52
C TYR A 165 4.27 -22.62 -6.37
N ILE A 166 4.43 -22.33 -7.67
CA ILE A 166 3.29 -22.13 -8.57
C ILE A 166 2.40 -23.38 -8.55
N GLY A 167 1.10 -23.17 -8.32
CA GLY A 167 0.10 -24.22 -8.13
C GLY A 167 -0.01 -24.78 -6.71
N LYS A 168 0.84 -24.35 -5.76
CA LYS A 168 0.76 -24.71 -4.34
C LYS A 168 0.01 -23.64 -3.54
N ASN A 169 -0.23 -23.90 -2.25
CA ASN A 169 -0.82 -22.92 -1.36
C ASN A 169 0.21 -21.86 -0.92
N ILE A 170 -0.22 -20.60 -0.77
CA ILE A 170 0.63 -19.48 -0.33
C ILE A 170 1.26 -19.72 1.04
N ASP A 171 0.55 -20.39 1.95
CA ASP A 171 1.04 -20.73 3.29
C ASP A 171 2.28 -21.63 3.22
N GLU A 172 2.40 -22.45 2.18
CA GLU A 172 3.59 -23.27 1.95
C GLU A 172 4.78 -22.41 1.55
N LEU A 173 4.57 -21.41 0.69
CA LEU A 173 5.64 -20.49 0.28
C LEU A 173 6.14 -19.67 1.48
N ILE A 174 5.23 -19.12 2.28
CA ILE A 174 5.57 -18.31 3.44
C ILE A 174 6.33 -19.15 4.48
N ARG A 175 5.83 -20.34 4.80
CA ARG A 175 6.45 -21.23 5.79
C ARG A 175 7.85 -21.71 5.38
N ASP A 176 8.04 -22.01 4.10
CA ASP A 176 9.26 -22.68 3.63
C ASP A 176 10.34 -21.70 3.13
N THR A 177 10.04 -20.40 3.06
CA THR A 177 10.95 -19.37 2.54
C THR A 177 11.20 -18.27 3.58
N SER A 178 12.00 -17.26 3.19
CA SER A 178 12.18 -16.05 3.99
C SER A 178 11.12 -14.97 3.68
N LEU A 179 10.11 -15.30 2.88
CA LEU A 179 8.96 -14.42 2.65
C LEU A 179 8.03 -14.52 3.87
N ASP A 180 7.70 -13.37 4.45
CA ASP A 180 6.80 -13.25 5.60
C ASP A 180 5.53 -12.51 5.17
N MET A 181 5.05 -11.54 5.96
CA MET A 181 4.03 -10.59 5.55
C MET A 181 4.52 -9.74 4.36
N PRO A 182 3.70 -9.59 3.30
CA PRO A 182 4.05 -8.74 2.16
C PRO A 182 4.09 -7.26 2.55
N ASN A 183 4.89 -6.47 1.83
CA ASN A 183 4.93 -5.02 1.99
C ASN A 183 3.67 -4.35 1.43
N ALA A 184 3.02 -4.98 0.44
CA ALA A 184 1.73 -4.53 -0.05
C ALA A 184 0.86 -5.67 -0.53
N VAL A 185 -0.46 -5.50 -0.45
CA VAL A 185 -1.44 -6.45 -0.98
C VAL A 185 -2.43 -5.69 -1.86
N ALA A 186 -2.64 -6.16 -3.08
CA ALA A 186 -3.70 -5.67 -3.95
C ALA A 186 -4.80 -6.71 -4.08
N TYR A 187 -6.07 -6.29 -4.03
CA TYR A 187 -7.22 -7.18 -4.21
C TYR A 187 -8.44 -6.44 -4.78
N SER A 188 -9.31 -7.21 -5.44
CA SER A 188 -10.60 -6.72 -5.93
C SER A 188 -11.74 -7.08 -4.96
N LYS A 189 -12.96 -6.62 -5.24
CA LYS A 189 -14.11 -6.75 -4.32
C LYS A 189 -14.40 -8.16 -3.81
N ASN A 190 -14.15 -9.20 -4.61
CA ASN A 190 -14.41 -10.58 -4.19
C ASN A 190 -13.31 -11.16 -3.28
N LYS A 191 -12.17 -10.47 -3.13
CA LYS A 191 -10.95 -10.96 -2.43
C LYS A 191 -10.49 -12.36 -2.88
N GLU A 192 -11.00 -12.86 -4.02
CA GLU A 192 -10.66 -14.20 -4.50
C GLU A 192 -9.27 -14.18 -5.10
N LYS A 193 -8.98 -13.16 -5.92
CA LYS A 193 -7.65 -12.91 -6.47
C LYS A 193 -6.94 -11.82 -5.71
N MET A 194 -5.73 -12.12 -5.26
CA MET A 194 -4.87 -11.20 -4.53
C MET A 194 -3.47 -11.20 -5.16
N ILE A 195 -2.79 -10.06 -5.06
CA ILE A 195 -1.36 -9.98 -5.37
C ILE A 195 -0.62 -9.48 -4.14
N ASN A 196 0.30 -10.31 -3.67
CA ASN A 196 1.20 -10.02 -2.56
C ASN A 196 2.53 -9.48 -3.12
N TYR A 197 2.94 -8.30 -2.68
CA TYR A 197 4.18 -7.65 -3.10
C TYR A 197 5.22 -7.66 -1.99
N TYR A 198 6.38 -8.23 -2.29
CA TYR A 198 7.54 -8.29 -1.41
C TYR A 198 8.64 -7.39 -1.96
N ILE A 199 9.12 -6.45 -1.15
CA ILE A 199 10.19 -5.53 -1.51
C ILE A 199 11.52 -6.11 -1.05
N LEU A 200 12.42 -6.34 -1.99
CA LEU A 200 13.74 -6.94 -1.75
C LEU A 200 14.83 -5.89 -1.98
N GLU A 201 15.75 -5.74 -1.01
CA GLU A 201 16.87 -4.80 -1.06
C GLU A 201 18.20 -5.53 -1.27
N ILE A 202 18.98 -5.11 -2.26
CA ILE A 202 20.39 -5.50 -2.41
C ILE A 202 21.24 -4.51 -1.61
N LYS A 203 21.62 -4.88 -0.38
CA LYS A 203 22.35 -4.02 0.57
C LYS A 203 23.59 -3.34 -0.02
N ASN A 204 24.33 -4.02 -0.89
CA ASN A 204 25.59 -3.51 -1.42
C ASN A 204 25.41 -2.46 -2.54
N ASN A 205 24.30 -2.51 -3.28
CA ASN A 205 24.06 -1.65 -4.45
C ASN A 205 22.85 -0.71 -4.27
N LYS A 206 22.19 -0.74 -3.10
CA LYS A 206 20.93 -0.03 -2.81
C LYS A 206 19.88 -0.21 -3.92
N THR A 207 19.90 -1.36 -4.58
CA THR A 207 18.94 -1.67 -5.64
C THR A 207 17.78 -2.41 -5.00
N THR A 208 16.57 -1.93 -5.29
CA THR A 208 15.34 -2.54 -4.82
C THR A 208 14.67 -3.25 -5.98
N PHE A 209 14.18 -4.47 -5.76
CA PHE A 209 13.29 -5.15 -6.68
C PHE A 209 12.07 -5.66 -5.93
N VAL A 210 10.98 -5.84 -6.66
CA VAL A 210 9.73 -6.34 -6.09
C VAL A 210 9.55 -7.79 -6.54
N VAL A 211 9.11 -8.66 -5.66
CA VAL A 211 8.58 -9.98 -6.03
C VAL A 211 7.08 -9.91 -5.83
N SER A 212 6.33 -10.23 -6.88
CA SER A 212 4.89 -10.36 -6.80
C SER A 212 4.51 -11.84 -6.78
N VAL A 213 3.52 -12.15 -5.95
CA VAL A 213 2.91 -13.48 -5.87
C VAL A 213 1.42 -13.29 -6.09
N THR A 214 0.94 -13.73 -7.25
CA THR A 214 -0.48 -13.70 -7.59
C THR A 214 -1.13 -14.99 -7.13
N GLU A 215 -2.23 -14.88 -6.40
CA GLU A 215 -2.97 -16.04 -5.89
C GLU A 215 -4.47 -15.93 -6.17
N ASP A 216 -5.12 -17.08 -6.19
CA ASP A 216 -6.57 -17.23 -6.21
C ASP A 216 -7.00 -18.22 -5.11
N LYS A 217 -7.73 -17.71 -4.11
CA LYS A 217 -8.18 -18.48 -2.94
C LYS A 217 -7.05 -19.25 -2.25
N GLY A 218 -5.92 -18.57 -2.02
CA GLY A 218 -4.73 -19.12 -1.38
C GLY A 218 -3.84 -19.96 -2.31
N LYS A 219 -4.24 -20.21 -3.56
CA LYS A 219 -3.43 -20.98 -4.51
C LYS A 219 -2.62 -20.05 -5.40
N ILE A 220 -1.31 -20.26 -5.45
CA ILE A 220 -0.39 -19.45 -6.25
C ILE A 220 -0.64 -19.72 -7.73
N LEU A 221 -0.95 -18.67 -8.48
CA LEU A 221 -1.13 -18.67 -9.92
C LEU A 221 0.15 -18.29 -10.66
N ASP A 222 0.86 -17.29 -10.15
CA ASP A 222 2.08 -16.77 -10.77
C ASP A 222 3.02 -16.14 -9.74
N ILE A 223 4.32 -16.18 -10.03
CA ILE A 223 5.36 -15.53 -9.24
C ILE A 223 6.30 -14.80 -10.21
N THR A 224 6.36 -13.47 -10.08
CA THR A 224 7.18 -12.63 -10.95
C THR A 224 8.17 -11.82 -10.15
N GLN A 225 9.39 -11.72 -10.67
CA GLN A 225 10.33 -10.72 -10.23
C GLN A 225 10.02 -9.49 -11.04
N VAL A 226 9.58 -8.47 -10.34
CA VAL A 226 9.00 -7.30 -10.92
C VAL A 226 10.06 -6.24 -11.17
N SER A 227 10.20 -5.89 -12.44
CA SER A 227 10.66 -4.58 -12.88
C SER A 227 9.42 -3.72 -13.16
N ASP A 228 9.56 -2.40 -13.22
CA ASP A 228 8.46 -1.46 -13.51
C ASP A 228 7.46 -1.99 -14.56
N ALA A 229 7.95 -2.52 -15.69
CA ALA A 229 7.13 -3.02 -16.80
C ALA A 229 6.31 -4.32 -16.54
N SER A 230 6.70 -5.15 -15.57
CA SER A 230 5.99 -6.42 -15.27
C SER A 230 4.92 -6.26 -14.19
N LEU A 231 5.12 -5.33 -13.24
CA LEU A 231 4.08 -4.90 -12.28
C LEU A 231 2.82 -4.48 -13.04
N ILE A 232 3.06 -3.90 -14.22
CA ILE A 232 2.03 -3.42 -15.10
C ILE A 232 1.07 -4.53 -15.50
N LYS A 233 1.60 -5.62 -16.00
CA LYS A 233 0.81 -6.71 -16.59
C LYS A 233 -0.05 -7.42 -15.55
N GLU A 234 0.45 -7.57 -14.33
CA GLU A 234 -0.24 -8.33 -13.29
C GLU A 234 -1.49 -7.64 -12.79
N LEU A 235 -1.43 -6.32 -12.58
CA LEU A 235 -2.60 -5.54 -12.15
C LEU A 235 -3.68 -5.43 -13.20
N ILE A 236 -3.28 -5.36 -14.46
CA ILE A 236 -4.23 -5.41 -15.58
C ILE A 236 -5.04 -6.70 -15.47
N ASN A 237 -4.39 -7.82 -15.17
CA ASN A 237 -5.02 -9.12 -15.03
C ASN A 237 -5.92 -9.24 -13.78
N MET A 238 -5.72 -8.42 -12.75
CA MET A 238 -6.64 -8.35 -11.60
C MET A 238 -7.91 -7.57 -11.87
N SER A 239 -7.83 -6.56 -12.74
CA SER A 239 -8.95 -5.65 -13.03
C SER A 239 -9.91 -6.16 -14.11
N ASN A 240 -9.60 -7.31 -14.73
CA ASN A 240 -10.40 -7.97 -15.77
C ASN A 240 -11.04 -9.25 -15.24
#